data_AF-A0A5C8F9H3-F1
#
_entry.id   AF-A0A5C8F9H3-F1
#
_cell.length_a   1.000
_cell.length_b   1.000
_cell.length_c   1.000
_cell.angle_alpha   90.00
_cell.angle_beta   90.00
_cell.angle_gamma   90.00
#
_symmetry.space_group_name_H-M   'P 1'
#
loop_
_entity.id
_entity.type
_entity.pdbx_description
1 polymer ?
#
loop_
_entity_poly.entity_id
_entity_poly.type
_entity_poly.pdbx_seq_one_letter_code
_entity_poly.pdbx_strand_id
1 'polypeptide(L)'
;MYSVKDIIQDYNSVVKVIDKNASKQNSRAYGGVIRSVKGKLQEHITEEIIKIAWNNLNGNQNRLEINSDKIKLPIKESYIKNIKNEEVRKYITNNKKYYYYGLIVDKHVFIDNKFVIGIECKAYTENAMIKRILIDFHLLKTTFPNISCYLFQLESQLGGDYSELPETIYGSKSTHSIMSYFEDVDLNIITLLKGERNINKPIHKNFKPLEENILNKTIKLMEKELKNYL
;
A
#
# COMPACT_ATOMS: atom_id res chain seq x y z
N MET A 1 -16.82 -17.36 -8.47
CA MET A 1 -15.96 -16.20 -8.82
C MET A 1 -16.09 -15.21 -7.69
N TYR A 2 -14.96 -14.79 -7.11
CA TYR A 2 -14.96 -13.83 -6.01
C TYR A 2 -15.46 -12.47 -6.52
N SER A 3 -16.31 -11.80 -5.75
CA SER A 3 -17.08 -10.63 -6.17
C SER A 3 -16.97 -9.48 -5.17
N VAL A 4 -17.47 -8.31 -5.56
CA VAL A 4 -17.54 -7.13 -4.68
C VAL A 4 -18.35 -7.42 -3.41
N LYS A 5 -19.37 -8.27 -3.50
CA LYS A 5 -20.17 -8.67 -2.33
C LYS A 5 -19.36 -9.51 -1.35
N ASP A 6 -18.47 -10.37 -1.84
CA ASP A 6 -17.59 -11.18 -1.01
C ASP A 6 -16.58 -10.30 -0.26
N ILE A 7 -16.00 -9.28 -0.91
CA ILE A 7 -15.15 -8.27 -0.26
C ILE A 7 -15.88 -7.59 0.91
N ILE A 8 -17.12 -7.14 0.68
CA ILE A 8 -17.93 -6.47 1.71
C ILE A 8 -18.27 -7.44 2.85
N GLN A 9 -18.57 -8.69 2.54
CA GLN A 9 -18.85 -9.73 3.53
C GLN A 9 -17.62 -10.01 4.40
N ASP A 10 -16.43 -10.13 3.81
CA ASP A 10 -15.18 -10.33 4.52
C ASP A 10 -14.85 -9.15 5.43
N TYR A 11 -14.96 -7.93 4.90
CA TYR A 11 -14.81 -6.70 5.68
C TYR A 11 -15.73 -6.68 6.90
N ASN A 12 -17.02 -6.93 6.69
CA ASN A 12 -18.03 -6.94 7.75
C ASN A 12 -17.75 -8.02 8.80
N SER A 13 -17.37 -9.22 8.35
CA SER A 13 -17.11 -10.36 9.23
C SER A 13 -15.91 -10.10 10.14
N VAL A 14 -14.83 -9.54 9.57
CA VAL A 14 -13.63 -9.20 10.34
C VAL A 14 -13.90 -8.04 11.29
N VAL A 15 -14.45 -6.92 10.81
CA VAL A 15 -14.62 -5.71 11.64
C VAL A 15 -15.62 -5.92 12.78
N LYS A 16 -16.68 -6.71 12.58
CA LYS A 16 -17.67 -6.98 13.63
C LYS A 16 -17.18 -7.96 14.71
N VAL A 17 -16.22 -8.84 14.39
CA VAL A 17 -15.75 -9.88 15.31
C VAL A 17 -14.40 -9.53 15.96
N ILE A 18 -13.66 -8.57 15.41
CA ILE A 18 -12.31 -8.19 15.88
C ILE A 18 -12.26 -7.84 17.37
N ASP A 19 -13.32 -7.24 17.90
CA ASP A 19 -13.44 -6.88 19.32
C ASP A 19 -13.44 -8.10 20.24
N LYS A 20 -14.23 -9.12 19.86
CA LYS A 20 -14.34 -10.37 20.62
C LYS A 20 -13.06 -11.19 20.56
N ASN A 21 -12.32 -11.11 19.46
CA ASN A 21 -11.05 -11.82 19.30
C ASN A 21 -9.91 -11.13 20.03
N ALA A 22 -9.86 -9.80 19.99
CA ALA A 22 -8.82 -9.02 20.66
C ALA A 22 -8.94 -9.07 22.19
N SER A 23 -10.16 -9.15 22.75
CA SER A 23 -10.37 -9.27 24.20
C SER A 23 -10.03 -10.65 24.78
N LYS A 24 -9.89 -11.68 23.94
CA LYS A 24 -9.58 -13.07 24.34
C LYS A 24 -8.09 -13.44 24.24
N GLN A 25 -7.24 -12.56 23.70
CA GLN A 25 -5.80 -12.84 23.56
C GLN A 25 -4.99 -12.30 24.75
N ASN A 26 -4.36 -13.20 25.50
CA ASN A 26 -3.53 -12.87 26.67
C ASN A 26 -2.07 -12.49 26.31
N SER A 27 -1.60 -12.75 25.08
CA SER A 27 -0.17 -12.66 24.72
C SER A 27 0.24 -11.38 23.99
N ARG A 28 -0.70 -10.58 23.46
CA ARG A 28 -0.42 -9.32 22.76
C ARG A 28 -1.29 -8.19 23.31
N ALA A 29 -0.72 -6.99 23.35
CA ALA A 29 -1.48 -5.79 23.66
C ALA A 29 -2.66 -5.65 22.69
N TYR A 30 -3.86 -5.45 23.24
CA TYR A 30 -5.13 -5.38 22.52
C TYR A 30 -5.07 -4.48 21.26
N GLY A 31 -4.46 -3.29 21.36
CA GLY A 31 -4.31 -2.37 20.22
C GLY A 31 -3.43 -2.92 19.09
N GLY A 32 -2.39 -3.70 19.41
CA GLY A 32 -1.50 -4.32 18.43
C GLY A 32 -2.17 -5.43 17.64
N VAL A 33 -3.02 -6.23 18.29
CA VAL A 33 -3.83 -7.28 17.64
C VAL A 33 -4.76 -6.66 16.60
N ILE A 34 -5.48 -5.60 16.99
CA ILE A 34 -6.46 -4.94 16.13
C ILE A 34 -5.79 -4.28 14.93
N ARG A 35 -4.65 -3.62 15.14
CA ARG A 35 -3.87 -3.03 14.04
C ARG A 35 -3.42 -4.10 13.04
N SER A 36 -2.90 -5.23 13.52
CA SER A 36 -2.41 -6.31 12.66
C SER A 36 -3.52 -6.96 11.84
N VAL A 37 -4.67 -7.26 12.46
CA VAL A 37 -5.82 -7.84 11.75
C VAL A 37 -6.35 -6.90 10.68
N LYS A 38 -6.36 -5.58 10.94
CA LYS A 38 -6.81 -4.59 9.96
C LYS A 38 -5.83 -4.36 8.82
N GLY A 39 -4.52 -4.43 9.08
CA GLY A 39 -3.50 -4.41 8.03
C GLY A 39 -3.75 -5.57 7.06
N LYS A 40 -3.84 -6.79 7.59
CA LYS A 40 -4.14 -7.99 6.79
C LYS A 40 -5.45 -7.93 6.04
N LEU A 41 -6.51 -7.39 6.67
CA LEU A 41 -7.79 -7.19 6.00
C LEU A 41 -7.63 -6.25 4.81
N GLN A 42 -6.92 -5.14 4.98
CA GLN A 42 -6.70 -4.19 3.88
C GLN A 42 -5.86 -4.80 2.76
N GLU A 43 -4.82 -5.56 3.09
CA GLU A 43 -4.02 -6.30 2.11
C GLU A 43 -4.85 -7.31 1.31
N HIS A 44 -5.74 -8.04 1.98
CA HIS A 44 -6.68 -8.98 1.36
C HIS A 44 -7.65 -8.27 0.41
N ILE A 45 -8.30 -7.19 0.87
CA ILE A 45 -9.22 -6.41 0.05
C ILE A 45 -8.52 -5.88 -1.21
N THR A 46 -7.30 -5.34 -1.06
CA THR A 46 -6.49 -4.87 -2.20
C THR A 46 -6.19 -5.97 -3.19
N GLU A 47 -5.77 -7.15 -2.73
CA GLU A 47 -5.46 -8.29 -3.59
C GLU A 47 -6.69 -8.76 -4.39
N GLU A 48 -7.85 -8.82 -3.74
CA GLU A 48 -9.09 -9.24 -4.40
C GLU A 48 -9.61 -8.19 -5.39
N ILE A 49 -9.44 -6.89 -5.11
CA ILE A 49 -9.72 -5.82 -6.09
C ILE A 49 -8.90 -6.03 -7.38
N ILE A 50 -7.61 -6.34 -7.25
CA ILE A 50 -6.71 -6.53 -8.40
C ILE A 50 -7.11 -7.78 -9.19
N LYS A 51 -7.39 -8.89 -8.50
CA LYS A 51 -7.83 -10.13 -9.16
C LYS A 51 -9.15 -9.95 -9.90
N ILE A 52 -10.13 -9.27 -9.29
CA ILE A 52 -11.41 -8.97 -9.95
C ILE A 52 -11.17 -8.08 -11.18
N ALA A 53 -10.35 -7.03 -11.05
CA ALA A 53 -10.02 -6.14 -12.16
C ALA A 53 -9.38 -6.89 -13.33
N TRP A 54 -8.37 -7.74 -13.07
CA TRP A 54 -7.71 -8.54 -14.10
C TRP A 54 -8.67 -9.53 -14.76
N ASN A 55 -9.53 -10.17 -13.97
CA ASN A 55 -10.53 -11.09 -14.50
C ASN A 55 -11.60 -10.39 -15.35
N ASN A 56 -12.06 -9.19 -14.96
CA ASN A 56 -13.02 -8.40 -15.73
C ASN A 56 -12.48 -8.02 -17.12
N LEU A 57 -11.16 -7.91 -17.25
CA LEU A 57 -10.47 -7.69 -18.52
C LEU A 57 -10.28 -8.98 -19.36
N ASN A 58 -10.77 -10.13 -18.88
CA ASN A 58 -10.46 -11.46 -19.41
C ASN A 58 -8.95 -11.75 -19.46
N GLY A 59 -8.18 -11.15 -18.55
CA GLY A 59 -6.76 -11.38 -18.45
C GLY A 59 -6.44 -12.83 -18.05
N ASN A 60 -5.41 -13.40 -18.67
CA ASN A 60 -4.97 -14.75 -18.32
C ASN A 60 -4.39 -14.76 -16.90
N GLN A 61 -4.99 -15.52 -15.99
CA GLN A 61 -4.60 -15.56 -14.58
C GLN A 61 -3.16 -16.06 -14.37
N ASN A 62 -2.63 -16.89 -15.28
CA ASN A 62 -1.25 -17.37 -15.20
C ASN A 62 -0.20 -16.28 -15.47
N ARG A 63 -0.61 -15.12 -16.01
CA ARG A 63 0.27 -13.97 -16.25
C ARG A 63 0.34 -13.05 -15.04
N LEU A 64 -0.66 -13.09 -14.16
CA LEU A 64 -0.77 -12.23 -12.98
C LEU A 64 -0.12 -12.90 -11.78
N GLU A 65 0.85 -12.23 -11.18
CA GLU A 65 1.43 -12.60 -9.89
C GLU A 65 1.31 -11.43 -8.93
N ILE A 66 0.90 -11.73 -7.69
CA ILE A 66 0.85 -10.77 -6.60
C ILE A 66 1.66 -11.35 -5.44
N ASN A 67 2.74 -10.69 -5.05
CA ASN A 67 3.60 -11.11 -3.95
C ASN A 67 4.00 -9.91 -3.07
N SER A 68 4.90 -10.13 -2.11
CA SER A 68 5.48 -9.08 -1.26
C SER A 68 6.95 -9.39 -0.97
N ASP A 69 7.66 -9.85 -2.00
CA ASP A 69 9.01 -10.38 -1.85
C ASP A 69 10.04 -9.27 -1.62
N LYS A 70 11.12 -9.62 -0.92
CA LYS A 70 12.19 -8.66 -0.60
C LYS A 70 13.00 -8.30 -1.83
N ILE A 71 12.89 -7.04 -2.27
CA ILE A 71 13.71 -6.46 -3.32
C ILE A 71 15.03 -5.99 -2.70
N LYS A 72 16.16 -6.46 -3.25
CA LYS A 72 17.49 -6.07 -2.77
C LYS A 72 17.94 -4.80 -3.49
N LEU A 73 18.04 -3.69 -2.77
CA LEU A 73 18.65 -2.47 -3.25
C LEU A 73 20.15 -2.47 -2.94
N PRO A 74 21.03 -2.57 -3.96
CA PRO A 74 22.46 -2.58 -3.73
C PRO A 74 22.97 -1.21 -3.28
N ILE A 75 24.05 -1.21 -2.50
CA ILE A 75 24.77 0.02 -2.15
C ILE A 75 25.26 0.76 -3.42
N LYS A 76 25.09 2.09 -3.43
CA LYS A 76 25.52 2.94 -4.54
C LYS A 76 27.03 3.13 -4.55
N GLU A 77 27.64 3.01 -5.73
CA GLU A 77 29.07 3.27 -5.93
C GLU A 77 29.47 4.70 -5.54
N SER A 78 28.62 5.68 -5.86
CA SER A 78 28.85 7.08 -5.49
C SER A 78 28.93 7.27 -3.97
N TYR A 79 28.13 6.53 -3.20
CA TYR A 79 28.20 6.57 -1.74
C TYR A 79 29.55 6.02 -1.24
N ILE A 80 29.98 4.85 -1.74
CA ILE A 80 31.26 4.22 -1.35
C ILE A 80 32.43 5.17 -1.62
N LYS A 81 32.46 5.82 -2.79
CA LYS A 81 33.52 6.79 -3.16
C LYS A 81 33.62 7.96 -2.20
N ASN A 82 32.49 8.40 -1.63
CA ASN A 82 32.40 9.55 -0.74
C ASN A 82 32.68 9.22 0.74
N ILE A 83 32.93 7.95 1.08
CA ILE A 83 33.31 7.56 2.44
C ILE A 83 34.70 8.11 2.75
N LYS A 84 34.77 9.04 3.71
CA LYS A 84 36.01 9.72 4.12
C LYS A 84 37.02 8.77 4.76
N ASN A 85 36.55 7.81 5.54
CA ASN A 85 37.42 6.83 6.19
C ASN A 85 37.86 5.76 5.17
N GLU A 86 39.15 5.70 4.89
CA GLU A 86 39.70 4.82 3.85
C GLU A 86 39.57 3.33 4.18
N GLU A 87 39.70 2.96 5.45
CA GLU A 87 39.55 1.58 5.91
C GLU A 87 38.12 1.10 5.70
N VAL A 88 37.14 1.90 6.13
CA VAL A 88 35.71 1.61 5.92
C VAL A 88 35.40 1.52 4.44
N ARG A 89 35.89 2.46 3.63
CA ARG A 89 35.70 2.46 2.17
C ARG A 89 36.25 1.17 1.56
N LYS A 90 37.50 0.81 1.86
CA LYS A 90 38.15 -0.41 1.34
C LYS A 90 37.42 -1.68 1.77
N TYR A 91 36.99 -1.75 3.04
CA TYR A 91 36.24 -2.88 3.55
C TYR A 91 34.90 -3.06 2.82
N ILE A 92 34.13 -1.98 2.66
CA ILE A 92 32.84 -2.02 1.97
C ILE A 92 33.03 -2.36 0.49
N THR A 93 34.01 -1.77 -0.19
CA THR A 93 34.33 -2.09 -1.59
C THR A 93 34.60 -3.59 -1.77
N ASN A 94 35.42 -4.20 -0.89
CA ASN A 94 35.75 -5.62 -0.97
C ASN A 94 34.58 -6.55 -0.63
N ASN A 95 33.59 -6.05 0.12
CA ASN A 95 32.44 -6.83 0.60
C ASN A 95 31.11 -6.40 -0.04
N LYS A 96 31.15 -5.64 -1.15
CA LYS A 96 30.00 -4.94 -1.73
C LYS A 96 28.75 -5.82 -1.92
N LYS A 97 28.92 -7.08 -2.32
CA LYS A 97 27.81 -8.04 -2.55
C LYS A 97 26.92 -8.27 -1.31
N TYR A 98 27.43 -8.00 -0.11
CA TYR A 98 26.69 -8.17 1.15
C TYR A 98 25.99 -6.89 1.60
N TYR A 99 26.28 -5.74 0.99
CA TYR A 99 25.69 -4.44 1.32
C TYR A 99 24.49 -4.17 0.44
N TYR A 100 23.31 -4.57 0.93
CA TYR A 100 22.04 -4.24 0.33
C TYR A 100 21.00 -3.88 1.39
N TYR A 101 20.05 -3.03 1.02
CA TYR A 101 18.84 -2.80 1.80
C TYR A 101 17.71 -3.66 1.24
N GLY A 102 17.01 -4.38 2.11
CA GLY A 102 15.86 -5.20 1.72
C GLY A 102 14.58 -4.39 1.77
N LEU A 103 14.10 -3.95 0.61
CA LEU A 103 12.90 -3.13 0.47
C LEU A 103 11.70 -4.00 0.13
N ILE A 104 10.57 -3.73 0.77
CA ILE A 104 9.29 -4.41 0.59
C ILE A 104 8.19 -3.34 0.67
N VAL A 105 7.16 -3.47 -0.17
CA VAL A 105 5.86 -2.82 0.06
C VAL A 105 4.80 -3.92 0.14
N ASP A 106 3.62 -3.60 0.66
CA ASP A 106 2.62 -4.60 1.05
C ASP A 106 2.15 -5.51 -0.12
N LYS A 107 2.06 -4.99 -1.35
CA LYS A 107 1.78 -5.79 -2.56
C LYS A 107 2.64 -5.36 -3.75
N HIS A 108 3.23 -6.33 -4.42
CA HIS A 108 3.87 -6.20 -5.72
C HIS A 108 3.03 -6.91 -6.77
N VAL A 109 2.59 -6.19 -7.79
CA VAL A 109 1.83 -6.76 -8.91
C VAL A 109 2.74 -6.94 -10.11
N PHE A 110 2.81 -8.16 -10.61
CA PHE A 110 3.57 -8.54 -11.78
C PHE A 110 2.63 -9.02 -12.89
N ILE A 111 2.93 -8.61 -14.12
CA ILE A 111 2.35 -9.18 -15.34
C ILE A 111 3.50 -9.69 -16.21
N ASP A 112 3.49 -10.97 -16.58
CA ASP A 112 4.56 -11.62 -17.35
C ASP A 112 5.95 -11.42 -16.69
N ASN A 113 6.03 -11.61 -15.38
CA ASN A 113 7.22 -11.41 -14.55
C ASN A 113 7.78 -9.97 -14.56
N LYS A 114 7.06 -9.00 -15.11
CA LYS A 114 7.41 -7.57 -15.04
C LYS A 114 6.70 -6.94 -13.86
N PHE A 115 7.46 -6.32 -12.96
CA PHE A 115 6.88 -5.54 -11.86
C PHE A 115 6.21 -4.28 -12.42
N VAL A 116 4.89 -4.15 -12.25
CA VAL A 116 4.10 -3.07 -12.88
C VAL A 116 3.43 -2.13 -11.88
N ILE A 117 3.01 -2.63 -10.71
CA ILE A 117 2.31 -1.82 -9.69
C ILE A 117 2.82 -2.19 -8.30
N GLY A 118 3.37 -1.21 -7.57
CA GLY A 118 3.68 -1.33 -6.15
C GLY A 118 2.58 -0.68 -5.31
N ILE A 119 2.12 -1.38 -4.28
CA ILE A 119 1.01 -0.92 -3.43
C ILE A 119 1.38 -1.03 -1.96
N GLU A 120 1.22 0.07 -1.23
CA GLU A 120 1.22 0.07 0.23
C GLU A 120 -0.23 0.00 0.75
N CYS A 121 -0.47 -0.84 1.75
CA CYS A 121 -1.76 -1.05 2.39
C CYS A 121 -1.76 -0.49 3.82
N LYS A 122 -2.73 0.37 4.14
CA LYS A 122 -2.87 0.94 5.49
C LYS A 122 -4.30 0.91 5.98
N ALA A 123 -4.51 0.55 7.25
CA ALA A 123 -5.83 0.73 7.86
C ALA A 123 -6.21 2.22 7.94
N TYR A 124 -5.22 3.10 8.16
CA TYR A 124 -5.37 4.54 7.99
C TYR A 124 -4.00 5.17 7.74
N THR A 125 -3.98 6.35 7.12
CA THR A 125 -2.73 7.06 6.84
C THR A 125 -2.80 8.51 7.32
N GLU A 126 -1.72 8.95 7.96
CA GLU A 126 -1.43 10.34 8.31
C GLU A 126 -0.21 10.84 7.53
N ASN A 127 0.01 12.16 7.46
CA ASN A 127 1.14 12.74 6.72
C ASN A 127 2.52 12.20 7.14
N ALA A 128 2.69 11.82 8.41
CA ALA A 128 3.94 11.20 8.88
C ALA A 128 4.21 9.81 8.29
N MET A 129 3.15 9.08 7.91
CA MET A 129 3.25 7.80 7.22
C MET A 129 3.51 8.00 5.72
N ILE A 130 2.87 9.01 5.09
CA ILE A 130 3.11 9.35 3.67
C ILE A 130 4.60 9.54 3.37
N LYS A 131 5.34 10.24 4.24
CA LYS A 131 6.80 10.41 4.05
C LYS A 131 7.55 9.09 3.91
N ARG A 132 7.19 8.08 4.71
CA ARG A 132 7.83 6.75 4.66
C ARG A 132 7.47 6.03 3.37
N ILE A 133 6.18 6.06 3.01
CA ILE A 133 5.66 5.46 1.77
C ILE A 133 6.34 6.06 0.54
N LEU A 134 6.49 7.39 0.49
CA LEU A 134 7.16 8.08 -0.62
C LEU A 134 8.64 7.74 -0.70
N ILE A 135 9.34 7.61 0.44
CA ILE A 135 10.74 7.16 0.47
C ILE A 135 10.86 5.73 -0.06
N ASP A 136 9.98 4.83 0.36
CA ASP A 136 9.98 3.44 -0.10
C ASP A 136 9.75 3.38 -1.62
N PHE A 137 8.78 4.12 -2.16
CA PHE A 137 8.55 4.18 -3.60
C PHE A 137 9.68 4.87 -4.37
N HIS A 138 10.24 5.97 -3.85
CA HIS A 138 11.40 6.63 -4.45
C HIS A 138 12.57 5.65 -4.60
N LEU A 139 12.85 4.89 -3.54
CA LEU A 139 13.88 3.86 -3.55
C LEU A 139 13.54 2.72 -4.54
N LEU A 140 12.28 2.26 -4.61
CA LEU A 140 11.86 1.26 -5.60
C LEU A 140 12.07 1.76 -7.03
N LYS A 141 11.73 3.02 -7.33
CA LYS A 141 11.84 3.59 -8.67
C LYS A 141 13.27 3.80 -9.14
N THR A 142 14.26 3.77 -8.22
CA THR A 142 15.68 3.67 -8.62
C THR A 142 16.01 2.36 -9.37
N THR A 143 15.22 1.30 -9.16
CA THR A 143 15.38 0.00 -9.83
C THR A 143 14.28 -0.25 -10.84
N PHE A 144 13.05 0.19 -10.55
CA PHE A 144 11.87 -0.01 -11.39
C PHE A 144 11.20 1.34 -11.71
N PRO A 145 11.79 2.15 -12.60
CA PRO A 145 11.37 3.55 -12.81
C PRO A 145 9.93 3.71 -13.33
N ASN A 146 9.37 2.66 -13.93
CA ASN A 146 8.08 2.71 -14.62
C ASN A 146 6.92 2.10 -13.81
N ILE A 147 7.14 1.72 -12.54
CA ILE A 147 6.04 1.18 -11.72
C ILE A 147 5.04 2.28 -11.37
N SER A 148 3.76 1.92 -11.38
CA SER A 148 2.72 2.74 -10.79
C SER A 148 2.74 2.55 -9.27
N CYS A 149 2.66 3.64 -8.51
CA CYS A 149 2.76 3.64 -7.06
C CYS A 149 1.39 3.95 -6.44
N TYR A 150 0.91 3.08 -5.55
CA TYR A 150 -0.40 3.21 -4.93
C TYR A 150 -0.32 3.11 -3.41
N LEU A 151 -1.18 3.87 -2.75
CA LEU A 151 -1.54 3.70 -1.34
C LEU A 151 -3.02 3.31 -1.27
N PHE A 152 -3.30 2.11 -0.82
CA PHE A 152 -4.64 1.64 -0.52
C PHE A 152 -4.89 1.77 0.98
N GLN A 153 -5.82 2.64 1.38
CA GLN A 153 -6.20 2.82 2.77
C GLN A 153 -7.67 2.58 3.05
N LEU A 154 -7.99 2.04 4.22
CA LEU A 154 -9.39 1.98 4.68
C LEU A 154 -9.88 3.40 5.02
N GLU A 155 -9.21 4.10 5.94
CA GLU A 155 -9.58 5.46 6.36
C GLU A 155 -8.47 6.46 6.06
N SER A 156 -8.83 7.73 5.88
CA SER A 156 -7.86 8.82 5.76
C SER A 156 -7.76 9.64 7.05
N GLN A 157 -6.54 10.06 7.37
CA GLN A 157 -6.20 11.13 8.33
C GLN A 157 -5.23 12.12 7.68
N LEU A 158 -5.33 12.28 6.36
CA LEU A 158 -4.49 13.16 5.56
C LEU A 158 -5.03 14.60 5.52
N GLY A 159 -6.22 14.85 6.08
CA GLY A 159 -6.99 16.07 5.92
C GLY A 159 -7.55 16.25 4.50
N GLY A 160 -8.03 17.45 4.17
CA GLY A 160 -8.63 17.73 2.87
C GLY A 160 -9.87 16.88 2.59
N ASP A 161 -10.08 16.52 1.32
CA ASP A 161 -11.25 15.75 0.86
C ASP A 161 -10.99 14.23 0.71
N TYR A 162 -9.81 13.73 1.11
CA TYR A 162 -9.45 12.31 0.99
C TYR A 162 -10.41 11.35 1.70
N SER A 163 -11.11 11.83 2.74
CA SER A 163 -12.12 11.05 3.46
C SER A 163 -13.56 11.31 3.00
N GLU A 164 -13.79 12.33 2.19
CA GLU A 164 -15.14 12.69 1.73
C GLU A 164 -15.58 11.82 0.54
N LEU A 165 -14.61 11.22 -0.14
CA LEU A 165 -14.77 10.38 -1.34
C LEU A 165 -15.53 11.10 -2.46
N PRO A 166 -15.12 12.33 -2.86
CA PRO A 166 -15.69 13.01 -4.02
C PRO A 166 -15.37 12.24 -5.31
N GLU A 167 -15.99 12.66 -6.42
CA GLU A 167 -15.65 12.11 -7.74
C GLU A 167 -14.21 12.42 -8.15
N THR A 168 -13.75 13.65 -7.87
CA THR A 168 -12.38 14.11 -8.05
C THR A 168 -11.80 14.47 -6.70
N ILE A 169 -10.70 13.83 -6.31
CA ILE A 169 -9.99 14.10 -5.05
C ILE A 169 -8.97 15.21 -5.29
N TYR A 170 -9.13 16.35 -4.62
CA TYR A 170 -8.16 17.44 -4.64
C TYR A 170 -7.05 17.24 -3.62
N GLY A 171 -7.29 16.46 -2.56
CA GLY A 171 -6.35 16.17 -1.50
C GLY A 171 -6.21 17.30 -0.48
N SER A 172 -5.15 17.23 0.33
CA SER A 172 -4.83 18.24 1.34
C SER A 172 -3.56 19.00 0.97
N LYS A 173 -3.50 20.28 1.36
CA LYS A 173 -2.33 21.13 1.16
C LYS A 173 -1.06 20.46 1.70
N SER A 174 -1.14 19.94 2.93
CA SER A 174 0.00 19.29 3.58
C SER A 174 0.48 18.04 2.86
N THR A 175 -0.43 17.21 2.34
CA THR A 175 -0.06 15.98 1.64
C THR A 175 0.62 16.32 0.30
N HIS A 176 0.05 17.26 -0.46
CA HIS A 176 0.65 17.76 -1.70
C HIS A 176 2.03 18.39 -1.49
N SER A 177 2.18 19.22 -0.45
CA SER A 177 3.48 19.81 -0.10
C SER A 177 4.54 18.76 0.24
N ILE A 178 4.16 17.60 0.78
CA ILE A 178 5.11 16.51 1.04
C ILE A 178 5.44 15.77 -0.26
N MET A 179 4.42 15.42 -1.04
CA MET A 179 4.58 14.69 -2.30
C MET A 179 5.44 15.47 -3.32
N SER A 180 5.39 16.80 -3.31
CA SER A 180 6.18 17.63 -4.22
C SER A 180 7.70 17.51 -4.04
N TYR A 181 8.20 16.94 -2.94
CA TYR A 181 9.63 16.68 -2.74
C TYR A 181 10.11 15.35 -3.37
N PHE A 182 9.20 14.57 -3.93
CA PHE A 182 9.47 13.27 -4.55
C PHE A 182 9.01 13.29 -6.01
N GLU A 183 9.69 14.07 -6.84
CA GLU A 183 9.31 14.35 -8.25
C GLU A 183 9.21 13.09 -9.13
N ASP A 184 9.91 12.02 -8.76
CA ASP A 184 9.88 10.73 -9.46
C ASP A 184 8.73 9.83 -9.02
N VAL A 185 8.01 10.14 -7.93
CA VAL A 185 6.95 9.32 -7.35
C VAL A 185 5.59 9.98 -7.52
N ASP A 186 4.81 9.47 -8.48
CA ASP A 186 3.38 9.76 -8.58
C ASP A 186 2.59 8.76 -7.73
N LEU A 187 2.25 9.15 -6.49
CA LEU A 187 1.56 8.31 -5.52
C LEU A 187 0.03 8.46 -5.64
N ASN A 188 -0.62 7.40 -6.08
CA ASN A 188 -2.07 7.33 -6.20
C ASN A 188 -2.71 6.85 -4.88
N ILE A 189 -3.49 7.72 -4.23
CA ILE A 189 -4.08 7.44 -2.90
C ILE A 189 -5.55 7.03 -3.05
N ILE A 190 -5.88 5.82 -2.60
CA ILE A 190 -7.23 5.26 -2.62
C ILE A 190 -7.74 5.10 -1.20
N THR A 191 -8.82 5.80 -0.86
CA THR A 191 -9.53 5.65 0.43
C THR A 191 -10.82 4.87 0.21
N LEU A 192 -11.04 3.83 1.02
CA LEU A 192 -12.20 2.94 0.85
C LEU A 192 -13.40 3.28 1.74
N LEU A 193 -13.18 3.91 2.89
CA LEU A 193 -14.22 4.23 3.87
C LEU A 193 -14.43 5.74 4.00
N LYS A 194 -15.70 6.16 3.91
CA LYS A 194 -16.09 7.56 4.04
C LYS A 194 -15.97 8.05 5.48
N GLY A 195 -15.57 9.32 5.61
CA GLY A 195 -15.38 10.04 6.87
C GLY A 195 -13.97 9.89 7.43
N GLU A 196 -13.49 10.93 8.11
CA GLU A 196 -12.12 10.98 8.64
C GLU A 196 -11.92 10.00 9.81
N ARG A 197 -10.68 9.58 10.01
CA ARG A 197 -10.28 8.76 11.15
C ARG A 197 -10.54 9.49 12.48
N ASN A 198 -11.43 8.96 13.32
CA ASN A 198 -11.65 9.51 14.66
C ASN A 198 -10.55 9.06 15.65
N ILE A 199 -9.51 9.86 15.85
CA ILE A 199 -8.37 9.53 16.73
C ILE A 199 -8.75 9.14 18.17
N ASN A 200 -9.86 9.66 18.69
CA ASN A 200 -10.31 9.43 20.07
C ASN A 200 -11.04 8.09 20.25
N LYS A 201 -11.37 7.39 19.16
CA LYS A 201 -12.07 6.10 19.21
C LYS A 201 -11.31 5.05 18.40
N PRO A 202 -11.21 3.80 18.86
CA PRO A 202 -10.73 2.72 18.01
C PRO A 202 -11.63 2.55 16.79
N ILE A 203 -11.03 2.34 15.61
CA ILE A 203 -11.75 2.22 14.33
C ILE A 203 -12.92 1.23 14.39
N HIS A 204 -12.75 0.08 15.03
CA HIS A 204 -13.79 -0.96 15.08
C HIS A 204 -14.94 -0.63 16.03
N LYS A 205 -14.77 0.34 16.92
CA LYS A 205 -15.85 0.85 17.78
C LYS A 205 -16.71 1.90 17.07
N ASN A 206 -16.29 2.38 15.90
CA ASN A 206 -17.06 3.27 15.05
C ASN A 206 -17.12 2.67 13.64
N PHE A 207 -18.02 1.70 13.46
CA PHE A 207 -18.17 0.98 12.21
C PHE A 207 -18.52 1.94 11.07
N LYS A 208 -17.70 1.92 10.01
CA LYS A 208 -17.98 2.58 8.73
C LYS A 208 -18.27 1.50 7.69
N PRO A 209 -19.36 1.59 6.92
CA PRO A 209 -19.64 0.61 5.88
C PRO A 209 -18.63 0.76 4.74
N LEU A 210 -18.20 -0.38 4.19
CA LEU A 210 -17.51 -0.43 2.90
C LEU A 210 -18.56 -0.45 1.80
N GLU A 211 -18.66 0.64 1.04
CA GLU A 211 -19.71 0.80 0.05
C GLU A 211 -19.33 0.15 -1.30
N GLU A 212 -20.30 -0.52 -1.92
CA GLU A 212 -20.13 -1.23 -3.20
C GLU A 212 -19.74 -0.29 -4.34
N ASN A 213 -20.26 0.93 -4.37
CA ASN A 213 -19.91 1.97 -5.36
C ASN A 213 -18.41 2.32 -5.32
N ILE A 214 -17.81 2.43 -4.13
CA ILE A 214 -16.39 2.75 -3.95
C ILE A 214 -15.53 1.59 -4.45
N LEU A 215 -15.88 0.35 -4.07
CA LEU A 215 -15.18 -0.83 -4.58
C LEU A 215 -15.26 -0.94 -6.11
N ASN A 216 -16.44 -0.73 -6.69
CA ASN A 216 -16.60 -0.75 -8.14
C ASN A 216 -15.76 0.34 -8.83
N LYS A 217 -15.70 1.56 -8.27
CA LYS A 217 -14.83 2.64 -8.78
C LYS A 217 -13.36 2.24 -8.71
N THR A 218 -12.91 1.69 -7.58
CA THR A 218 -11.51 1.25 -7.41
C THR A 218 -11.16 0.10 -8.35
N ILE A 219 -12.05 -0.87 -8.53
CA ILE A 219 -11.87 -1.95 -9.51
C ILE A 219 -11.74 -1.38 -10.92
N LYS A 220 -12.60 -0.44 -11.32
CA LYS A 220 -12.51 0.22 -12.64
C LYS A 220 -11.21 0.99 -12.84
N LEU A 221 -10.70 1.61 -11.78
CA LEU A 221 -9.37 2.24 -11.82
C LEU A 221 -8.27 1.20 -12.08
N MET A 222 -8.29 0.08 -11.35
CA MET A 222 -7.32 -1.01 -11.53
C MET A 222 -7.46 -1.68 -12.90
N GLU A 223 -8.68 -1.83 -13.42
CA GLU A 223 -8.91 -2.30 -14.79
C GLU A 223 -8.22 -1.38 -15.80
N LYS A 224 -8.36 -0.06 -15.66
CA LYS A 224 -7.73 0.91 -16.55
C LYS A 224 -6.20 0.79 -16.53
N GLU A 225 -5.61 0.62 -15.35
CA GLU A 225 -4.17 0.43 -15.21
C GLU A 225 -3.68 -0.88 -15.83
N LEU A 226 -4.35 -1.99 -15.49
CA LEU A 226 -3.95 -3.32 -15.93
C LEU A 226 -4.21 -3.55 -17.42
N LYS A 227 -5.15 -2.82 -18.03
CA LYS A 227 -5.46 -2.90 -19.46
C LYS A 227 -4.24 -2.64 -20.35
N ASN A 228 -3.27 -1.86 -19.87
CA ASN A 228 -2.02 -1.58 -20.59
C ASN A 228 -1.13 -2.83 -20.77
N TYR A 229 -1.47 -3.93 -20.12
CA TYR A 229 -0.68 -5.17 -20.11
C TYR A 229 -1.44 -6.38 -20.67
N LEU A 230 -2.61 -6.17 -21.28
CA LEU A 230 -3.34 -7.24 -21.97
C LEU A 230 -2.61 -7.71 -23.23
#